data_AF-A0A956SQY3-F1
#
_entry.id   AF-A0A956SQY3-F1
#
_cell.length_a   1.000
_cell.length_b   1.000
_cell.length_c   1.000
_cell.angle_alpha   90.00
_cell.angle_beta   90.00
_cell.angle_gamma   90.00
#
_symmetry.space_group_name_H-M   'P 1'
#
loop_
_entity.id
_entity.type
_entity.pdbx_description
1 polymer ?
#
loop_
_entity_poly.entity_id
_entity_poly.type
_entity_poly.pdbx_seq_one_letter_code
_entity_poly.pdbx_strand_id
1 'polypeptide(L)'
;MAAMALALACYTTGVWGERFSRDLRPWHAALFWLGFVADTTGTELMRRLAGGFVLNLHTVTGIAALVLMLAHATWATVVLARRDAQASRRFHRISVVVWAIWLVPFVSGMLQGMAST
;
A
#
# COMPACT_ATOMS: atom_id res chain seq x y z
N MET A 1 2.86 -3.03 -15.46
CA MET A 1 3.20 -1.62 -15.14
C MET A 1 1.98 -0.83 -14.66
N ALA A 2 0.84 -0.84 -15.37
CA ALA A 2 -0.36 -0.09 -14.97
C ALA A 2 -0.87 -0.39 -13.56
N ALA A 3 -0.91 -1.66 -13.13
CA ALA A 3 -1.34 -2.04 -11.78
C ALA A 3 -0.45 -1.45 -10.66
N MET A 4 0.86 -1.42 -10.86
CA MET A 4 1.82 -0.87 -9.90
C MET A 4 1.72 0.65 -9.80
N ALA A 5 1.55 1.33 -10.94
CA ALA A 5 1.31 2.77 -10.96
C ALA A 5 -0.03 3.12 -10.28
N LEU A 6 -1.07 2.32 -10.51
CA LEU A 6 -2.36 2.47 -9.85
C LEU A 6 -2.24 2.26 -8.33
N ALA A 7 -1.52 1.23 -7.89
CA ALA A 7 -1.26 0.97 -6.48
C ALA A 7 -0.59 2.18 -5.80
N LEU A 8 0.48 2.70 -6.41
CA LEU A 8 1.18 3.89 -5.93
C LEU A 8 0.24 5.10 -5.86
N ALA A 9 -0.51 5.37 -6.92
CA ALA A 9 -1.41 6.52 -7.01
C ALA A 9 -2.53 6.44 -5.96
N CYS A 10 -3.23 5.30 -5.88
CA CYS A 10 -4.32 5.10 -4.94
C CYS A 10 -3.82 5.15 -3.49
N TYR A 11 -2.72 4.45 -3.18
CA TYR A 11 -2.24 4.37 -1.81
C TYR A 11 -1.70 5.71 -1.31
N THR A 12 -0.93 6.41 -2.15
CA THR A 12 -0.43 7.75 -1.84
C THR A 12 -1.59 8.74 -1.67
N THR A 13 -2.57 8.73 -2.58
CA THR A 13 -3.74 9.62 -2.49
C THR A 13 -4.57 9.34 -1.23
N GLY A 14 -4.73 8.07 -0.84
CA GLY A 14 -5.40 7.70 0.40
C GLY A 14 -4.70 8.28 1.64
N VAL A 15 -3.38 8.10 1.75
CA VAL A 15 -2.60 8.53 2.92
C VAL A 15 -2.46 10.04 3.01
N TRP A 16 -2.18 10.71 1.89
CA TRP A 16 -2.05 12.17 1.90
C TRP A 16 -3.41 12.86 1.97
N GLY A 17 -4.45 12.30 1.31
CA GLY A 17 -5.81 12.80 1.37
C GLY A 17 -6.36 12.85 2.79
N GLU A 18 -6.12 11.80 3.59
CA GLU A 18 -6.55 11.81 4.99
C GLU A 18 -5.75 12.80 5.82
N ARG A 19 -4.43 12.91 5.57
CA ARG A 19 -3.55 13.77 6.36
C ARG A 19 -3.87 15.24 6.16
N PHE A 20 -4.23 15.64 4.94
CA PHE A 20 -4.70 16.99 4.65
C PHE A 20 -6.12 17.22 5.18
N SER A 21 -7.01 16.23 5.08
CA SER A 21 -8.37 16.34 5.60
C SER A 21 -8.43 16.35 7.14
N ARG A 22 -7.39 15.83 7.81
CA ARG A 22 -7.36 15.51 9.25
C ARG A 22 -8.55 14.65 9.70
N ASP A 23 -9.15 13.93 8.76
CA ASP A 23 -10.32 13.12 8.97
C ASP A 23 -10.32 11.91 8.02
N LEU A 24 -10.65 10.75 8.58
CA LEU A 24 -10.72 9.50 7.84
C LEU A 24 -12.14 9.32 7.32
N ARG A 25 -12.33 9.73 6.06
CA ARG A 25 -13.56 9.52 5.29
C ARG A 25 -13.59 8.18 4.54
N PRO A 26 -14.78 7.62 4.22
CA PRO A 26 -14.92 6.32 3.56
C PRO A 26 -14.17 6.17 2.23
N TRP A 27 -14.02 7.27 1.48
CA TRP A 27 -13.31 7.26 0.20
C TRP A 27 -11.80 6.98 0.36
N HIS A 28 -11.18 7.37 1.48
CA HIS A 28 -9.77 7.02 1.74
C HIS A 28 -9.62 5.51 1.91
N ALA A 29 -10.53 4.87 2.65
CA ALA A 29 -10.53 3.42 2.80
C ALA A 29 -10.77 2.72 1.47
N ALA A 30 -11.65 3.25 0.61
CA ALA A 30 -11.83 2.73 -0.74
C ALA A 30 -10.53 2.79 -1.56
N LEU A 31 -9.76 3.88 -1.45
CA LEU A 31 -8.45 3.99 -2.09
C LEU A 31 -7.40 3.03 -1.50
N PHE A 32 -7.40 2.79 -0.19
CA PHE A 32 -6.50 1.81 0.42
C PHE A 32 -6.78 0.39 -0.10
N TRP A 33 -8.06 0.00 -0.17
CA TRP A 33 -8.46 -1.29 -0.73
C TRP A 33 -8.15 -1.40 -2.22
N LEU A 34 -8.42 -0.35 -3.01
CA LEU A 34 -8.09 -0.32 -4.43
C LEU A 34 -6.58 -0.44 -4.65
N GLY A 35 -5.79 0.30 -3.86
CA GLY A 35 -4.33 0.20 -3.88
C GLY A 35 -3.84 -1.21 -3.55
N PHE A 36 -4.40 -1.83 -2.52
CA PHE A 36 -4.02 -3.19 -2.09
C PHE A 36 -4.31 -4.24 -3.17
N VAL A 37 -5.49 -4.17 -3.79
CA VAL A 37 -5.87 -5.08 -4.89
C VAL A 37 -4.94 -4.86 -6.09
N ALA A 38 -4.63 -3.62 -6.44
CA ALA A 38 -3.73 -3.29 -7.53
C ALA A 38 -2.31 -3.79 -7.27
N ASP A 39 -1.79 -3.62 -6.04
CA ASP A 39 -0.44 -4.05 -5.65
C ASP A 39 -0.32 -5.58 -5.63
N THR A 40 -1.32 -6.27 -5.06
CA THR A 40 -1.41 -7.73 -5.07
C THR A 40 -1.45 -8.27 -6.50
N THR A 41 -2.26 -7.65 -7.36
CA THR A 41 -2.40 -8.05 -8.78
C THR A 41 -1.09 -7.84 -9.54
N GLY A 42 -0.43 -6.69 -9.35
CA GLY A 42 0.84 -6.44 -10.01
C GLY A 42 1.96 -7.36 -9.51
N THR A 43 1.98 -7.68 -8.20
CA THR A 43 2.96 -8.61 -7.61
C THR A 43 2.77 -10.02 -8.16
N GLU A 44 1.52 -10.49 -8.24
CA GLU A 44 1.21 -11.79 -8.83
C GLU A 44 1.57 -11.84 -10.33
N LEU A 45 1.34 -10.77 -11.07
CA LEU A 45 1.75 -10.69 -12.48
C LEU A 45 3.29 -10.74 -12.60
N MET A 46 4.01 -9.99 -11.77
CA MET A 46 5.49 -10.04 -11.74
C MET A 46 6.00 -11.44 -11.40
N ARG A 47 5.39 -12.13 -10.42
CA ARG A 47 5.70 -13.52 -10.07
C ARG A 47 5.52 -14.48 -11.24
N ARG A 48 4.42 -14.33 -12.00
CA ARG A 48 4.15 -15.14 -13.20
C ARG A 48 5.16 -14.88 -14.31
N LEU A 49 5.47 -13.60 -14.56
CA LEU A 49 6.44 -13.20 -15.59
C LEU A 49 7.86 -13.64 -15.26
N ALA A 50 8.24 -13.64 -13.98
CA ALA A 50 9.53 -14.14 -13.51
C ALA A 50 9.64 -15.67 -13.52
N GLY A 51 8.58 -16.40 -13.92
CA GLY A 51 8.56 -17.86 -13.96
C GLY A 51 8.51 -18.53 -12.58
N GLY A 52 8.26 -17.79 -11.51
CA GLY A 52 8.24 -18.33 -10.15
C GLY A 52 8.49 -17.29 -9.07
N PHE A 53 8.47 -17.76 -7.83
CA PHE A 53 8.79 -16.94 -6.67
C PHE A 53 10.24 -17.20 -6.25
N VAL A 54 11.07 -16.16 -6.27
CA VAL A 54 12.47 -16.23 -5.82
C VAL A 54 12.54 -15.50 -4.48
N LEU A 55 12.96 -16.21 -3.43
CA LEU A 55 13.20 -15.58 -2.13
C LEU A 55 14.47 -14.73 -2.16
N ASN A 56 14.28 -13.42 -2.12
CA ASN A 56 15.34 -12.44 -1.94
C ASN A 56 14.87 -11.28 -1.06
N LEU A 57 15.75 -10.32 -0.79
CA LEU A 57 15.43 -9.17 0.05
C LEU A 57 14.25 -8.35 -0.48
N HIS A 58 14.16 -8.16 -1.80
CA HIS A 58 13.06 -7.43 -2.44
C HIS A 58 11.71 -8.16 -2.27
N THR A 59 11.66 -9.48 -2.46
CA THR A 59 10.40 -10.24 -2.29
C THR A 59 9.97 -10.33 -0.83
N VAL A 60 10.92 -10.44 0.11
CA VAL A 60 10.61 -10.47 1.56
C VAL A 60 10.03 -9.12 1.99
N THR A 61 10.68 -8.03 1.61
CA THR A 61 10.19 -6.67 1.88
C THR A 61 8.86 -6.39 1.19
N GLY A 62 8.66 -6.90 -0.03
CA GLY A 62 7.40 -6.81 -0.77
C GLY A 62 6.23 -7.53 -0.08
N ILE A 63 6.43 -8.76 0.38
CA ILE A 63 5.41 -9.49 1.15
C ILE A 63 5.08 -8.75 2.45
N ALA A 64 6.10 -8.28 3.18
CA ALA A 64 5.90 -7.51 4.40
C ALA A 64 5.08 -6.24 4.12
N ALA A 65 5.33 -5.54 3.01
CA ALA A 65 4.57 -4.37 2.60
C ALA A 65 3.12 -4.71 2.22
N LEU A 66 2.85 -5.80 1.51
CA LEU A 66 1.48 -6.25 1.20
C LEU A 66 0.68 -6.58 2.48
N VAL A 67 1.29 -7.29 3.43
CA VAL A 67 0.66 -7.60 4.73
C VAL A 67 0.37 -6.31 5.50
N LEU A 68 1.33 -5.38 5.50
CA LEU A 68 1.17 -4.11 6.19
C LEU A 68 0.08 -3.24 5.55
N MET A 69 -0.01 -3.23 4.22
CA MET A 69 -1.04 -2.52 3.46
C MET A 69 -2.44 -3.09 3.71
N LEU A 70 -2.57 -4.41 3.79
CA LEU A 70 -3.82 -5.08 4.18
C LEU A 70 -4.22 -4.74 5.63
N ALA A 71 -3.28 -4.82 6.57
CA ALA A 71 -3.50 -4.45 7.96
C ALA A 71 -3.93 -2.97 8.08
N HIS A 72 -3.35 -2.10 7.27
CA HIS A 72 -3.68 -0.69 7.22
C HIS A 72 -5.08 -0.43 6.63
N ALA A 73 -5.43 -1.08 5.51
CA ALA A 73 -6.75 -0.96 4.90
C ALA A 73 -7.87 -1.48 5.81
N THR A 74 -7.66 -2.64 6.45
CA THR A 74 -8.60 -3.19 7.45
C THR A 74 -8.75 -2.29 8.66
N TRP A 75 -7.65 -1.73 9.18
CA TRP A 75 -7.72 -0.80 10.29
C TRP A 75 -8.47 0.49 9.92
N ALA A 76 -8.29 1.02 8.70
CA ALA A 76 -9.07 2.15 8.20
C ALA A 76 -10.57 1.87 8.26
N THR A 77 -10.99 0.68 7.77
CA THR A 77 -12.38 0.24 7.80
C THR A 77 -12.91 0.12 9.24
N VAL A 78 -12.11 -0.40 10.17
CA VAL A 78 -12.49 -0.52 11.58
C VAL A 78 -12.66 0.87 12.24
N VAL A 79 -11.73 1.81 11.99
CA VAL A 79 -11.81 3.18 12.52
C VAL A 79 -13.06 3.90 12.00
N LEU A 80 -13.37 3.75 10.71
CA LEU A 80 -14.58 4.27 10.09
C LEU A 80 -15.85 3.69 10.72
N ALA A 81 -15.90 2.37 10.94
CA ALA A 81 -17.04 1.69 11.53
C ALA A 81 -17.29 2.12 12.99
N ARG A 82 -16.22 2.34 13.76
CA ARG A 82 -16.29 2.72 15.18
C ARG A 82 -16.57 4.21 15.41
N ARG A 83 -16.43 5.06 14.39
CA ARG A 83 -16.59 6.53 14.47
C ARG A 83 -15.78 7.16 15.62
N ASP A 84 -14.61 6.60 15.91
CA ASP A 84 -13.76 7.00 17.04
C ASP A 84 -12.74 8.05 16.60
N ALA A 85 -12.92 9.29 17.09
CA ALA A 85 -12.04 10.42 16.80
C ALA A 85 -10.62 10.29 17.37
N GLN A 86 -10.43 9.51 18.45
CA GLN A 86 -9.11 9.24 19.01
C GLN A 86 -8.38 8.18 18.17
N ALA A 87 -9.09 7.13 17.74
CA ALA A 87 -8.56 6.12 16.83
C ALA A 87 -8.16 6.73 15.48
N SER A 88 -8.98 7.63 14.94
CA SER A 88 -8.69 8.40 13.73
C SER A 88 -7.37 9.17 13.87
N ARG A 89 -7.17 9.94 14.95
CA ARG A 89 -5.89 10.68 15.18
C ARG A 89 -4.65 9.77 15.23
N ARG A 90 -4.76 8.58 15.81
CA ARG A 90 -3.66 7.59 15.83
C ARG A 90 -3.40 7.02 14.44
N PHE A 91 -4.47 6.74 13.70
CA PHE A 91 -4.41 6.22 12.33
C PHE A 91 -3.55 7.12 11.44
N HIS A 92 -3.86 8.42 11.35
CA HIS A 92 -3.11 9.38 10.52
C HIS A 92 -1.59 9.37 10.75
N ARG A 93 -1.14 9.24 12.01
CA ARG A 93 0.29 9.22 12.34
C ARG A 93 0.95 7.94 11.84
N ILE A 94 0.26 6.81 11.99
CA ILE A 94 0.78 5.51 11.60
C ILE A 94 0.68 5.30 10.08
N SER A 95 -0.35 5.82 9.43
CA SER A 95 -0.53 5.72 7.96
C SER A 95 0.68 6.22 7.18
N VAL A 96 1.26 7.35 7.59
CA VAL A 96 2.43 7.93 6.93
C VAL A 96 3.65 7.01 7.08
N VAL A 97 3.82 6.42 8.27
CA VAL A 97 4.92 5.47 8.53
C VAL A 97 4.74 4.21 7.70
N VAL A 98 3.53 3.66 7.68
CA VAL A 98 3.19 2.49 6.88
C VAL A 98 3.44 2.76 5.38
N TRP A 99 3.00 3.90 4.87
CA TRP A 99 3.24 4.31 3.49
C TRP A 99 4.72 4.44 3.15
N ALA A 100 5.52 5.01 4.05
CA ALA A 100 6.96 5.12 3.86
C ALA A 100 7.64 3.75 3.81
N ILE A 101 7.21 2.80 4.65
CA ILE A 101 7.72 1.42 4.64
C ILE A 101 7.33 0.71 3.34
N TRP A 102 6.07 0.87 2.89
CA TRP A 102 5.58 0.28 1.64
C TRP A 102 6.33 0.79 0.41
N LEU A 103 6.82 2.04 0.44
CA LEU A 103 7.56 2.64 -0.67
C LEU A 103 8.92 1.95 -0.93
N VAL A 104 9.52 1.32 0.09
CA VAL A 104 10.83 0.66 -0.01
C VAL A 104 10.84 -0.47 -1.05
N PRO A 105 9.98 -1.52 -0.94
CA PRO A 105 9.93 -2.55 -1.96
C PRO A 105 9.47 -2.02 -3.32
N PHE A 106 8.54 -1.05 -3.37
CA PHE A 106 8.10 -0.45 -4.62
C PHE A 106 9.27 0.16 -5.42
N VAL A 107 10.06 1.02 -4.78
CA VAL A 107 11.22 1.67 -5.42
C VAL A 107 12.30 0.64 -5.75
N SER A 108 12.58 -0.30 -4.86
CA SER A 108 13.52 -1.39 -5.11
C SER A 108 13.14 -2.22 -6.34
N GLY A 109 11.85 -2.54 -6.51
CA GLY A 109 11.36 -3.28 -7.68
C GLY A 109 11.45 -2.48 -8.97
N MET A 110 11.12 -1.18 -8.90
CA MET A 110 11.25 -0.27 -10.04
C MET A 110 12.70 -0.16 -10.52
N LEU A 111 13.66 0.01 -9.60
CA LEU A 111 15.09 0.11 -9.93
C LEU A 111 15.61 -1.18 -10.58
N GLN A 112 15.22 -2.35 -10.05
CA GLN A 112 15.59 -3.64 -10.65
C GLN A 112 15.02 -3.78 -12.06
N GLY A 113 13.75 -3.39 -12.27
CA GLY A 113 13.11 -3.41 -13.58
C GLY A 113 13.83 -2.51 -14.59
N MET A 114 14.20 -1.29 -14.20
CA MET A 114 14.94 -0.35 -15.06
C MET A 114 16.33 -0.87 -15.41
N ALA A 115 17.06 -1.47 -14.47
CA ALA A 115 18.39 -2.01 -14.70
C ALA A 115 18.41 -3.26 -15.60
N SER A 116 17.26 -3.93 -15.76
CA SER A 116 17.09 -5.11 -16.62
C SER A 116 16.60 -4.79 -18.05
N THR A 117 16.45 -3.51 -18.40
CA THR A 117 16.08 -3.00 -19.74
C THR A 117 17.29 -2.40 -20.42
#